data_AF-A0A4V2AFN7-F1
#
_entry.id   AF-A0A4V2AFN7-F1
#
_cell.length_a   1.000
_cell.length_b   1.000
_cell.length_c   1.000
_cell.angle_alpha   90.00
_cell.angle_beta   90.00
_cell.angle_gamma   90.00
#
_symmetry.space_group_name_H-M   'P 1'
#
loop_
_entity.id
_entity.type
_entity.pdbx_description
1 polymer ?
#
loop_
_entity_poly.entity_id
_entity_poly.type
_entity_poly.pdbx_seq_one_letter_code
_entity_poly.pdbx_strand_id
1 'polypeptide(L)'
;MKQKPRLTFWQIWNMSFGFLGIQYGFGLQQANMSPIFRYLNAEEANIAILWLAGPVTGLIVQPIIGSISDRTWSPRWGRRKPFFLIGAIVTSLALFLMPNSSALWMAA
;
A
#
# COMPACT_ATOMS: atom_id res chain seq x y z
N MET A 1 23.27 -24.20 0.20
CA MET A 1 22.91 -22.78 -0.02
C MET A 1 22.17 -22.68 -1.36
N LYS A 2 20.90 -22.24 -1.39
CA LYS A 2 20.18 -22.06 -2.67
C LYS A 2 20.86 -20.93 -3.46
N GLN A 3 21.36 -21.22 -4.67
CA GLN A 3 21.94 -20.20 -5.54
C GLN A 3 20.88 -19.12 -5.83
N LYS A 4 21.18 -17.87 -5.50
CA LYS A 4 20.30 -16.74 -5.83
C LYS A 4 20.36 -16.53 -7.34
N PRO A 5 19.22 -16.45 -8.05
CA PRO A 5 19.23 -16.20 -9.48
C PRO A 5 19.92 -14.85 -9.77
N ARG A 6 20.82 -14.83 -10.76
CA ARG A 6 21.42 -13.59 -11.26
C ARG A 6 20.38 -12.86 -12.09
N LEU A 7 19.92 -11.71 -11.61
CA LEU A 7 18.94 -10.87 -12.31
C LEU A 7 19.63 -10.09 -13.44
N THR A 8 18.97 -9.97 -14.59
CA THR A 8 19.45 -9.12 -15.68
C THR A 8 19.22 -7.64 -15.37
N PHE A 9 19.96 -6.75 -16.02
CA PHE A 9 19.81 -5.30 -15.86
C PHE A 9 18.34 -4.84 -16.00
N TRP A 10 17.63 -5.33 -17.02
CA TRP A 10 16.22 -5.02 -17.25
C TRP A 10 15.28 -5.54 -16.16
N GLN A 11 15.59 -6.67 -15.53
CA GLN A 11 14.82 -7.16 -14.39
C GLN A 11 15.01 -6.26 -13.17
N ILE A 12 16.24 -5.81 -12.91
CA ILE A 12 16.54 -4.87 -11.83
C ILE A 12 15.85 -3.53 -12.08
N TRP A 13 15.95 -3.00 -13.31
CA TRP A 13 15.27 -1.78 -13.72
C TRP A 13 13.76 -1.84 -13.47
N ASN A 14 13.08 -2.89 -13.93
CA ASN A 14 11.64 -3.04 -13.74
C ASN A 14 11.24 -3.14 -12.26
N MET A 15 12.07 -3.80 -11.42
CA MET A 15 11.84 -3.84 -9.98
C MET A 15 12.03 -2.46 -9.34
N SER A 16 13.08 -1.73 -9.71
CA SER A 16 13.35 -0.38 -9.21
C SER A 16 12.28 0.62 -9.63
N PHE A 17 11.80 0.54 -10.87
CA PHE A 17 10.72 1.40 -11.37
C PHE A 17 9.40 1.11 -10.66
N GLY A 18 9.07 -0.17 -10.44
CA GLY A 18 7.92 -0.55 -9.62
C GLY A 18 8.05 -0.02 -8.18
N PHE A 19 9.23 -0.11 -7.58
CA PHE A 19 9.50 0.43 -6.25
C PHE A 19 9.37 1.95 -6.20
N LEU A 20 9.86 2.67 -7.23
CA LEU A 20 9.71 4.11 -7.35
C LEU A 20 8.24 4.53 -7.33
N GLY A 21 7.36 3.82 -8.06
CA GLY A 21 5.92 4.09 -8.05
C GLY A 21 5.29 3.95 -6.66
N ILE A 22 5.68 2.92 -5.90
CA ILE A 22 5.22 2.72 -4.51
C ILE A 22 5.66 3.88 -3.63
N GLN A 23 6.93 4.29 -3.71
CA GLN A 23 7.47 5.39 -2.91
C GLN A 23 6.82 6.72 -3.24
N TYR A 24 6.51 6.96 -4.52
CA TYR A 24 5.76 8.13 -4.95
C TYR A 24 4.34 8.13 -4.40
N GLY A 25 3.65 6.99 -4.42
CA GLY A 25 2.32 6.83 -3.83
C GLY A 25 2.30 7.11 -2.33
N PHE A 26 3.23 6.53 -1.57
CA PHE A 26 3.40 6.86 -0.15
C PHE A 26 3.74 8.34 0.07
N GLY A 27 4.61 8.93 -0.74
CA GLY A 27 4.95 10.34 -0.67
C GLY A 27 3.73 11.25 -0.85
N LEU A 28 2.89 10.95 -1.85
CA LEU A 28 1.62 11.65 -2.07
C LEU A 28 0.65 11.46 -0.90
N GLN A 29 0.55 10.25 -0.35
CA GLN A 29 -0.28 9.99 0.82
C GLN A 29 0.19 10.83 2.02
N GLN A 30 1.49 10.80 2.35
CA GLN A 30 2.07 11.57 3.45
C GLN A 30 1.86 13.08 3.30
N ALA A 31 2.03 13.60 2.08
CA ALA A 31 1.89 15.03 1.79
C ALA A 31 0.44 15.51 1.84
N ASN A 32 -0.52 14.68 1.40
CA ASN A 32 -1.93 15.04 1.29
C ASN A 32 -2.78 14.64 2.51
N MET A 33 -2.32 13.72 3.37
CA MET A 33 -3.08 13.30 4.56
C MET A 33 -3.35 14.46 5.52
N SER A 34 -2.35 15.30 5.78
CA SER A 34 -2.49 16.42 6.74
C SER A 34 -3.49 17.49 6.25
N PRO A 35 -3.44 17.97 4.99
CA PRO A 35 -4.49 18.84 4.44
C PRO A 35 -5.89 18.21 4.42
N ILE A 36 -6.01 16.92 4.05
CA ILE A 36 -7.31 16.23 3.99
C ILE A 36 -7.95 16.12 5.38
N PHE A 37 -7.18 15.76 6.41
CA PHE A 37 -7.71 15.69 7.78
C PHE A 37 -8.16 17.06 8.32
N ARG A 38 -7.42 18.14 7.99
CA ARG A 38 -7.86 19.50 8.33
C ARG A 38 -9.10 19.95 7.56
N TYR A 39 -9.22 19.59 6.27
CA TYR A 39 -10.40 19.90 5.46
C TYR A 39 -11.67 19.20 5.99
N LEU A 40 -11.51 18.03 6.60
CA LEU A 40 -12.60 17.24 7.20
C LEU A 40 -12.93 17.63 8.66
N ASN A 41 -12.50 18.81 9.14
CA ASN A 41 -12.72 19.33 10.50
C ASN A 41 -12.19 18.41 11.62
N ALA A 42 -11.13 17.63 11.39
CA ALA A 42 -10.49 16.90 12.49
C ALA A 42 -9.79 17.88 13.44
N GLU A 43 -10.14 17.83 14.74
CA GLU A 43 -9.34 18.45 15.80
C GLU A 43 -7.89 17.99 15.70
N GLU A 44 -6.92 18.90 15.77
CA GLU A 44 -5.49 18.58 15.62
C GLU A 44 -5.01 17.51 16.63
N ALA A 45 -5.67 17.42 17.78
CA ALA A 45 -5.43 16.38 18.80
C ALA A 45 -5.72 14.96 18.30
N ASN A 46 -6.69 14.79 17.38
CA ASN A 46 -7.07 13.48 16.82
C ASN A 46 -6.25 13.09 15.60
N ILE A 47 -5.53 14.03 14.98
CA ILE A 47 -4.66 13.75 13.82
C ILE A 47 -3.62 12.69 14.19
N ALA A 48 -3.00 12.78 15.37
CA ALA A 48 -2.04 11.77 15.84
C ALA A 48 -2.63 10.36 15.93
N ILE A 49 -3.89 10.23 16.36
CA ILE A 49 -4.61 8.95 16.42
C ILE A 49 -4.95 8.44 15.00
N LEU A 50 -5.35 9.32 14.08
CA LEU A 50 -5.60 8.95 12.68
C LEU A 50 -4.32 8.43 12.01
N TRP A 51 -3.16 9.02 12.33
CA TRP A 51 -1.86 8.52 11.86
C TRP A 51 -1.49 7.14 12.43
N LEU A 52 -2.04 6.75 13.59
CA LEU A 52 -1.86 5.39 14.12
C LEU A 52 -2.67 4.34 13.33
N ALA A 53 -3.70 4.73 12.58
CA ALA A 53 -4.48 3.80 11.77
C ALA A 53 -3.61 3.05 10.73
N GLY A 54 -2.64 3.74 10.12
CA GLY A 54 -1.68 3.16 9.19
C GLY A 54 -0.86 1.99 9.77
N PRO A 55 -0.06 2.20 10.84
CA PRO A 55 0.73 1.14 11.45
C PRO A 55 -0.13 0.05 12.11
N VAL A 56 -1.28 0.37 12.70
CA VAL A 56 -2.19 -0.63 13.29
C VAL A 56 -2.77 -1.55 12.21
N THR A 57 -3.24 -0.97 11.10
CA THR A 57 -3.72 -1.74 9.94
C THR A 57 -2.59 -2.58 9.36
N GLY A 58 -1.38 -2.02 9.25
CA GLY A 58 -0.18 -2.76 8.83
C GLY A 58 0.13 -3.97 9.71
N LEU A 59 0.06 -3.82 11.05
CA LEU A 59 0.32 -4.89 12.01
C LEU A 59 -0.64 -6.07 11.86
N ILE A 60 -1.90 -5.81 11.51
CA ILE A 60 -2.92 -6.85 11.35
C ILE A 60 -2.89 -7.44 9.93
N VAL A 61 -2.86 -6.58 8.92
CA VAL A 61 -2.98 -6.98 7.51
C VAL A 61 -1.71 -7.69 7.01
N GLN A 62 -0.52 -7.25 7.41
CA GLN A 62 0.74 -7.87 6.97
C GLN A 62 0.85 -9.38 7.32
N PRO A 63 0.63 -9.85 8.56
CA PRO A 63 0.73 -11.27 8.88
C PRO A 63 -0.38 -12.11 8.22
N ILE A 64 -1.59 -11.57 8.11
CA ILE A 64 -2.71 -12.26 7.44
C ILE A 64 -2.40 -12.46 5.96
N ILE A 65 -2.13 -11.37 5.23
CA ILE A 65 -1.81 -11.44 3.80
C ILE A 65 -0.51 -12.21 3.56
N GLY A 66 0.48 -12.07 4.45
CA GLY A 66 1.73 -12.84 4.39
C GLY A 66 1.48 -14.35 4.50
N SER A 67 0.65 -14.79 5.45
CA SER A 67 0.31 -16.21 5.62
C SER A 67 -0.52 -16.78 4.46
N ILE A 68 -1.44 -15.98 3.90
CA ILE A 68 -2.28 -16.38 2.76
C ILE A 68 -1.44 -16.41 1.46
N SER A 69 -0.59 -15.41 1.23
CA SER A 69 0.31 -15.37 0.08
C SER A 69 1.23 -16.58 0.08
N ASP A 70 1.69 -16.99 1.26
CA ASP A 70 2.60 -18.12 1.39
C ASP A 70 1.97 -19.47 1.04
N ARG A 71 0.64 -19.60 1.16
CA ARG A 71 -0.14 -20.82 0.85
C ARG A 71 -0.67 -20.88 -0.58
N THR A 72 -0.65 -19.77 -1.32
CA THR A 72 -1.30 -19.69 -2.64
C THR A 72 -0.26 -19.80 -3.76
N TRP A 73 -0.18 -20.94 -4.44
CA TRP A 73 0.71 -21.14 -5.59
C TRP A 73 -0.09 -21.09 -6.90
N SER A 74 -0.18 -19.91 -7.53
CA SER A 74 -0.85 -19.79 -8.83
C SER A 74 0.01 -20.40 -9.95
N PRO A 75 -0.50 -21.36 -10.74
CA PRO A 75 0.26 -22.03 -11.80
C PRO A 75 0.78 -21.10 -12.90
N ARG A 76 0.12 -19.95 -13.13
CA ARG A 76 0.52 -18.98 -14.17
C ARG A 76 1.36 -17.83 -13.64
N TRP A 77 1.09 -17.34 -12.42
CA TRP A 77 1.64 -16.05 -11.94
C TRP A 77 2.54 -16.16 -10.70
N GLY A 78 2.69 -17.35 -10.12
CA GLY A 78 3.54 -17.61 -8.96
C GLY A 78 2.93 -17.16 -7.62
N ARG A 79 3.75 -17.15 -6.55
CA ARG A 79 3.30 -16.98 -5.14
C ARG A 79 2.95 -15.56 -4.72
N ARG A 80 3.65 -14.53 -5.23
CA ARG A 80 3.60 -13.14 -4.70
C ARG A 80 3.07 -12.07 -5.67
N LYS A 81 3.20 -12.28 -6.99
CA LYS A 81 2.73 -11.34 -8.01
C LYS A 81 1.21 -11.10 -8.03
N PRO A 82 0.33 -12.11 -7.88
CA PRO A 82 -1.11 -11.87 -7.93
C PRO A 82 -1.61 -11.01 -6.76
N PHE A 83 -1.10 -11.24 -5.54
CA PHE A 83 -1.45 -10.41 -4.38
C PHE A 83 -1.00 -8.95 -4.55
N PHE A 84 0.20 -8.76 -5.10
CA PHE A 84 0.73 -7.43 -5.37
C PHE A 84 -0.12 -6.66 -6.39
N LEU A 85 -0.57 -7.34 -7.45
CA LEU A 85 -1.38 -6.74 -8.50
C LEU A 85 -2.80 -6.42 -8.03
N ILE A 86 -3.43 -7.31 -7.26
CA ILE A 86 -4.74 -7.04 -6.66
C ILE A 86 -4.65 -5.86 -5.69
N GLY A 87 -3.62 -5.85 -4.83
CA GLY A 87 -3.36 -4.72 -3.92
C GLY A 87 -3.19 -3.41 -4.68
N ALA A 88 -2.38 -3.39 -5.74
CA ALA A 88 -2.17 -2.18 -6.55
C ALA A 88 -3.47 -1.65 -7.19
N ILE A 89 -4.35 -2.54 -7.68
CA ILE A 89 -5.65 -2.14 -8.24
C ILE A 89 -6.55 -1.56 -7.16
N VAL A 90 -6.68 -2.25 -6.02
CA VAL A 90 -7.53 -1.80 -4.90
C VAL A 90 -7.03 -0.47 -4.35
N THR A 91 -5.71 -0.30 -4.16
CA THR A 91 -5.12 0.96 -3.72
C THR A 91 -5.33 2.08 -4.73
N SER A 92 -5.19 1.79 -6.03
CA SER A 92 -5.44 2.79 -7.08
C SER A 92 -6.91 3.25 -7.05
N LEU A 93 -7.86 2.32 -6.93
CA LEU A 93 -9.28 2.65 -6.80
C LEU A 93 -9.58 3.44 -5.52
N ALA A 94 -8.97 3.06 -4.38
CA ALA A 94 -9.13 3.77 -3.13
C ALA A 94 -8.62 5.22 -3.22
N LEU A 95 -7.47 5.45 -3.86
CA LEU A 95 -6.93 6.80 -4.08
C LEU A 95 -7.82 7.65 -5.01
N PHE A 96 -8.47 7.04 -6.00
CA PHE A 96 -9.45 7.73 -6.85
C PHE A 96 -10.75 8.09 -6.12
N LEU A 97 -11.16 7.28 -5.12
CA LEU A 97 -12.38 7.47 -4.34
C LEU A 97 -12.16 8.38 -3.12
N MET A 98 -10.92 8.50 -2.63
CA MET A 98 -10.53 9.33 -1.47
C MET A 98 -10.99 10.80 -1.57
N PRO A 99 -10.93 11.48 -2.73
CA PRO A 99 -11.42 12.86 -2.85
C PRO A 99 -12.95 13.00 -2.72
N ASN A 100 -13.71 11.92 -2.91
CA ASN A 100 -15.17 11.90 -2.79
C ASN A 100 -15.63 11.36 -1.42
N SER A 101 -14.71 11.12 -0.48
CA SER A 101 -15.07 10.61 0.84
C SER A 101 -15.79 11.68 1.66
N SER A 102 -17.03 11.42 2.07
CA SER A 102 -17.86 12.35 2.84
C SER A 102 -17.61 12.31 4.36
N ALA A 103 -16.72 11.45 4.85
CA ALA A 103 -16.51 11.23 6.28
C ALA A 103 -15.06 10.87 6.64
N LEU A 104 -14.59 11.34 7.80
CA LEU A 104 -13.22 11.15 8.32
C LEU A 104 -12.74 9.69 8.34
N TRP A 105 -13.63 8.73 8.63
CA TRP A 105 -13.31 7.31 8.69
C TRP A 105 -13.17 6.64 7.32
N MET A 106 -13.66 7.27 6.24
CA MET A 106 -13.47 6.78 4.88
C MET A 106 -12.13 7.26 4.28
N ALA A 107 -11.54 8.31 4.85
CA ALA A 107 -10.25 8.86 4.45
C ALA A 107 -9.07 8.37 5.31
N ALA A 108 -9.34 7.74 6.45
CA ALA A 108 -8.37 7.21 7.39
C ALA A 108 -8.15 5.70 7.19
#